data_AF-A0A350X8M0-F1
#
_entry.id   AF-A0A350X8M0-F1
#
_cell.length_a   1.000
_cell.length_b   1.000
_cell.length_c   1.000
_cell.angle_alpha   90.00
_cell.angle_beta   90.00
_cell.angle_gamma   90.00
#
_symmetry.space_group_name_H-M   'P 1'
#
loop_
_entity.id
_entity.type
_entity.pdbx_description
1 polymer ?
#
loop_
_entity_poly.entity_id
_entity_poly.type
_entity_poly.pdbx_seq_one_letter_code
_entity_poly.pdbx_strand_id
1 'polypeptide(L)'
;TVTFNYTVTDNQGLTSGPATVTIPLIAPGNQPPVAENRSTQPLPNTNPISVPQLIGRDPDGTVVSYRITTLPPGIQGTVVLNGQPVPVGQTLTPDQVGQLVFQPNPNFTGTVTFNYTVTDNQGLTSAPATVT
;
A
#
# COMPACT_ATOMS: atom_id res chain seq x y z
N THR A 1 -3.33 18.62 -22.12
CA THR A 1 -2.80 18.81 -23.49
C THR A 1 -1.62 19.75 -23.42
N VAL A 2 -0.61 19.54 -24.26
CA VAL A 2 0.49 20.49 -24.46
C VAL A 2 0.39 20.99 -25.88
N THR A 3 0.46 22.31 -26.06
CA THR A 3 0.41 22.94 -27.39
C THR A 3 1.61 23.85 -27.55
N PHE A 4 2.24 23.78 -28.73
CA PHE A 4 3.28 24.72 -29.11
C PHE A 4 3.15 25.08 -30.58
N ASN A 5 3.64 26.27 -30.93
CA ASN A 5 3.62 26.76 -32.30
C ASN A 5 5.00 26.59 -32.92
N TYR A 6 5.03 26.33 -34.23
CA TYR A 6 6.25 26.33 -35.03
C TYR A 6 6.00 27.07 -36.34
N THR A 7 7.08 27.61 -36.90
CA THR A 7 7.11 28.15 -38.27
C THR A 7 8.16 27.37 -39.05
N VAL A 8 8.00 27.31 -40.36
CA VAL A 8 9.03 26.75 -41.26
C VAL A 8 9.55 27.85 -42.17
N THR A 9 10.86 27.85 -42.41
CA THR A 9 11.53 28.76 -43.32
C THR A 9 12.06 27.96 -44.51
N ASP A 10 11.76 28.38 -45.72
CA ASP A 10 12.24 27.72 -46.93
C ASP A 10 13.70 28.08 -47.26
N ASN A 11 14.23 27.52 -48.35
CA ASN A 11 15.59 27.78 -48.81
C ASN A 11 15.81 29.20 -49.37
N GLN A 12 14.75 30.01 -49.47
CA GLN A 12 14.80 31.41 -49.88
C GLN A 12 14.65 32.36 -48.68
N GLY A 13 14.49 31.84 -47.47
CA GLY A 13 14.37 32.64 -46.25
C GLY A 13 12.94 33.12 -45.96
N LEU A 14 11.94 32.69 -46.73
CA LEU A 14 10.54 33.01 -46.45
C LEU A 14 10.00 32.12 -45.33
N THR A 15 9.44 32.75 -44.30
CA THR A 15 8.91 32.04 -43.13
C THR A 15 7.39 31.94 -43.21
N SER A 16 6.84 30.76 -42.92
CA SER A 16 5.40 30.52 -42.88
C SER A 16 4.71 31.31 -41.76
N GLY A 17 3.38 31.41 -41.81
CA GLY A 17 2.59 31.67 -40.61
C GLY A 17 2.79 30.55 -39.57
N PRO A 18 2.50 30.82 -38.28
CA PRO A 18 2.62 29.81 -37.23
C PRO A 18 1.63 28.67 -37.45
N ALA A 19 2.12 27.43 -37.36
CA ALA A 19 1.33 26.21 -37.26
C ALA A 19 1.37 25.70 -35.81
N THR A 20 0.27 25.11 -35.35
CA THR A 20 0.16 24.60 -33.96
C THR A 20 0.30 23.08 -33.94
N VAL A 21 1.17 22.56 -33.08
CA VAL A 21 1.21 21.16 -32.69
C VAL A 21 0.41 20.99 -31.40
N THR A 22 -0.49 20.01 -31.38
CA THR A 22 -1.25 19.64 -30.19
C THR A 22 -0.87 18.21 -29.77
N ILE A 23 -0.43 18.06 -28.52
CA ILE A 23 -0.14 16.77 -27.88
C ILE A 23 -1.22 16.52 -26.82
N PRO A 24 -2.19 15.62 -27.06
CA PRO A 24 -3.11 15.21 -26.03
C PRO A 24 -2.38 14.43 -24.93
N LEU A 25 -2.63 14.79 -23.68
CA LEU A 25 -2.19 14.04 -22.52
C LEU A 25 -3.46 13.52 -21.83
N ILE A 26 -3.52 12.22 -21.62
CA ILE A 26 -4.53 11.57 -20.77
C ILE A 26 -3.86 11.25 -19.44
N ALA A 27 -4.55 11.49 -18.32
CA ALA A 27 -4.09 10.98 -17.04
C ALA A 27 -4.09 9.44 -17.11
N PRO A 28 -3.10 8.75 -16.53
CA PRO A 28 -3.23 7.32 -16.32
C PRO A 28 -4.54 7.07 -15.54
N GLY A 29 -5.24 5.97 -15.86
CA GLY A 29 -6.34 5.52 -15.01
C GLY A 29 -5.82 5.23 -13.60
N ASN A 30 -6.73 5.06 -12.62
CA ASN A 30 -6.37 4.82 -11.23
C ASN A 30 -5.25 3.76 -11.12
N GLN A 31 -4.20 4.06 -10.37
CA GLN A 31 -3.09 3.16 -10.15
C GLN A 31 -3.29 2.43 -8.83
N PRO A 32 -2.97 1.13 -8.75
CA PRO A 32 -3.11 0.41 -7.49
C PRO A 32 -2.14 0.94 -6.44
N PRO A 33 -2.52 0.92 -5.16
CA PRO A 33 -1.61 1.26 -4.09
C PRO A 33 -0.51 0.19 -3.93
N VAL A 34 0.53 0.52 -3.19
CA VAL A 34 1.64 -0.36 -2.81
C VAL A 34 1.63 -0.53 -1.29
N ALA A 35 1.42 -1.77 -0.81
CA ALA A 35 1.63 -2.12 0.59
C ALA A 35 3.13 -2.29 0.89
N GLU A 36 3.59 -1.87 2.06
CA GLU A 36 5.01 -1.96 2.44
C GLU A 36 5.27 -3.08 3.46
N ASN A 37 6.37 -3.83 3.30
CA ASN A 37 6.75 -4.82 4.32
C ASN A 37 7.06 -4.15 5.66
N ARG A 38 6.66 -4.81 6.75
CA ARG A 38 6.92 -4.34 8.11
C ARG A 38 7.70 -5.39 8.88
N SER A 39 8.59 -4.94 9.76
CA SER A 39 9.27 -5.84 10.66
C SER A 39 9.57 -5.20 12.01
N THR A 40 9.74 -6.05 13.01
CA THR A 40 10.27 -5.66 14.33
C THR A 40 11.63 -6.30 14.58
N GLN A 41 12.37 -5.76 15.54
CA GLN A 41 13.51 -6.49 16.10
C GLN A 41 13.01 -7.65 16.98
N PRO A 42 13.84 -8.66 17.28
CA PRO A 42 13.46 -9.74 18.19
C PRO A 42 12.95 -9.19 19.54
N LEU A 43 11.81 -9.69 20.00
CA LEU A 43 11.16 -9.28 21.24
C LEU A 43 10.93 -10.47 22.17
N PRO A 44 10.95 -10.29 23.51
CA PRO A 44 10.55 -11.32 24.44
C PRO A 44 9.09 -11.75 24.25
N ASN A 45 8.82 -13.05 24.38
CA ASN A 45 7.48 -13.63 24.26
C ASN A 45 6.65 -13.57 25.57
N THR A 46 7.01 -12.67 26.50
CA THR A 46 6.42 -12.60 27.84
C THR A 46 5.21 -11.67 27.92
N ASN A 47 4.99 -10.83 26.91
CA ASN A 47 3.88 -9.89 26.84
C ASN A 47 3.29 -9.87 25.42
N PRO A 48 2.04 -9.40 25.25
CA PRO A 48 1.53 -9.04 23.93
C PRO A 48 2.44 -8.03 23.25
N ILE A 49 2.71 -8.24 21.97
CA ILE A 49 3.63 -7.46 21.15
C ILE A 49 2.81 -6.55 20.24
N SER A 50 3.03 -5.24 20.28
CA SER A 50 2.41 -4.34 19.30
C SER A 50 2.88 -4.70 17.90
N VAL A 51 1.93 -4.95 17.00
CA VAL A 51 2.24 -5.14 15.58
C VAL A 51 2.74 -3.81 15.02
N PRO A 52 3.85 -3.78 14.26
CA PRO A 52 4.29 -2.55 13.63
C PRO A 52 3.18 -2.03 12.72
N GLN A 53 2.86 -0.74 12.82
CA GLN A 53 1.78 -0.14 12.05
C GLN A 53 1.89 -0.53 10.57
N LEU A 54 0.82 -1.10 10.02
CA LEU A 54 0.71 -1.44 8.61
C LEU A 54 0.61 -0.14 7.81
N ILE A 55 1.38 -0.05 6.72
CA ILE A 55 1.39 1.12 5.85
C ILE A 55 1.29 0.73 4.38
N GLY A 56 0.80 1.66 3.57
CA GLY A 56 0.85 1.60 2.13
C GLY A 56 0.83 3.01 1.54
N ARG A 57 1.22 3.12 0.27
CA ARG A 57 1.26 4.37 -0.49
C ARG A 57 0.50 4.22 -1.78
N ASP A 58 -0.17 5.27 -2.18
CA ASP A 58 -0.88 5.31 -3.44
C ASP A 58 -0.28 6.39 -4.36
N PRO A 59 0.10 6.08 -5.61
CA PRO A 59 0.71 7.05 -6.51
C PRO A 59 -0.20 8.20 -6.96
N ASP A 60 -1.51 7.99 -6.99
CA ASP A 60 -2.49 8.94 -7.54
C ASP A 60 -3.75 9.13 -6.68
N GLY A 61 -3.71 8.65 -5.44
CA GLY A 61 -4.80 8.71 -4.47
C GLY A 61 -4.34 8.51 -3.03
N THR A 62 -5.18 7.86 -2.24
CA THR A 62 -4.98 7.61 -0.81
C THR A 62 -5.39 6.19 -0.44
N VAL A 63 -4.65 5.58 0.47
CA VAL A 63 -5.03 4.28 1.06
C VAL A 63 -6.16 4.48 2.06
N VAL A 64 -7.26 3.73 1.90
CA VAL A 64 -8.45 3.84 2.75
C VAL A 64 -8.71 2.61 3.62
N SER A 65 -8.15 1.46 3.28
CA SER A 65 -8.29 0.26 4.11
C SER A 65 -7.16 -0.74 3.94
N TYR A 66 -7.06 -1.63 4.92
CA TYR A 66 -6.07 -2.70 5.02
C TYR A 66 -6.82 -4.02 5.17
N ARG A 67 -6.39 -5.07 4.47
CA ARG A 67 -7.00 -6.39 4.61
C ARG A 67 -5.97 -7.42 5.01
N ILE A 68 -6.21 -8.12 6.12
CA ILE A 68 -5.34 -9.22 6.58
C ILE A 68 -5.58 -10.42 5.68
N THR A 69 -4.57 -10.88 4.94
CA THR A 69 -4.71 -11.94 3.94
C THR A 69 -4.22 -13.30 4.43
N THR A 70 -3.28 -13.31 5.37
CA THR A 70 -2.90 -14.51 6.12
C THR A 70 -2.72 -14.16 7.59
N LEU A 71 -2.64 -15.17 8.45
CA LEU A 71 -2.34 -15.05 9.87
C LEU A 71 -1.27 -16.06 10.23
N PRO A 72 -0.50 -15.84 11.32
CA PRO A 72 0.40 -16.87 11.79
C PRO A 72 -0.39 -18.12 12.20
N PRO A 73 0.21 -19.32 12.10
CA PRO A 73 -0.38 -20.53 12.64
C PRO A 73 -0.74 -20.35 14.12
N GLY A 74 -1.92 -20.83 14.52
CA GLY A 74 -2.41 -20.64 15.90
C GLY A 74 -1.52 -21.24 16.98
N ILE A 75 -0.58 -22.14 16.64
CA ILE A 75 0.45 -22.64 17.56
C ILE A 75 1.50 -21.59 17.93
N GLN A 76 1.70 -20.57 17.10
CA GLN A 76 2.64 -19.47 17.35
C GLN A 76 2.01 -18.38 18.23
N GLY A 77 0.71 -18.13 18.06
CA GLY A 77 -0.03 -17.10 18.78
C GLY A 77 -1.21 -16.59 17.96
N THR A 78 -1.79 -15.47 18.40
CA THR A 78 -2.98 -14.87 17.79
C THR A 78 -2.78 -13.38 17.56
N VAL A 79 -3.18 -12.87 16.39
CA VAL A 79 -3.28 -11.41 16.15
C VAL A 79 -4.65 -10.95 16.65
N VAL A 80 -4.66 -9.92 17.49
CA VAL A 80 -5.87 -9.36 18.11
C VAL A 80 -6.01 -7.86 17.85
N LEU A 81 -7.25 -7.41 17.80
CA LEU A 81 -7.64 -6.00 17.76
C LEU A 81 -8.59 -5.75 18.93
N ASN A 82 -8.23 -4.83 19.83
CA ASN A 82 -9.03 -4.53 21.04
C ASN A 82 -9.38 -5.80 21.84
N GLY A 83 -8.41 -6.73 21.94
CA GLY A 83 -8.54 -8.00 22.66
C GLY A 83 -9.34 -9.09 21.94
N GLN A 84 -9.84 -8.84 20.72
CA GLN A 84 -10.57 -9.84 19.93
C GLN A 84 -9.70 -10.39 18.79
N PRO A 85 -9.72 -11.71 18.52
CA PRO A 85 -9.00 -12.30 17.40
C PRO A 85 -9.41 -11.68 16.06
N VAL A 86 -8.42 -11.34 15.25
CA VAL A 86 -8.59 -10.85 13.88
C VAL A 86 -8.74 -12.06 12.95
N PRO A 87 -9.85 -12.25 12.22
CA PRO A 87 -9.95 -13.33 11.23
C PRO A 87 -9.23 -12.99 9.93
N VAL A 88 -8.83 -14.03 9.19
CA VAL A 88 -8.36 -13.87 7.80
C VAL A 88 -9.46 -13.21 6.97
N GLY A 89 -9.06 -12.24 6.17
CA GLY A 89 -9.94 -11.47 5.30
C GLY A 89 -10.57 -10.25 5.98
N GLN A 90 -10.31 -10.01 7.28
CA GLN A 90 -10.80 -8.81 7.95
C GLN A 90 -10.23 -7.54 7.29
N THR A 91 -11.13 -6.63 6.94
CA THR A 91 -10.80 -5.27 6.50
C THR A 91 -10.77 -4.33 7.70
N LEU A 92 -9.70 -3.57 7.81
CA LEU A 92 -9.38 -2.65 8.90
C LEU A 92 -9.14 -1.25 8.34
N THR A 93 -9.58 -0.25 9.10
CA THR A 93 -9.29 1.16 8.84
C THR A 93 -7.83 1.50 9.17
N PRO A 94 -7.30 2.64 8.67
CA PRO A 94 -5.98 3.13 9.05
C PRO A 94 -5.77 3.25 10.57
N ASP A 95 -6.81 3.63 11.32
CA ASP A 95 -6.72 3.74 12.77
C ASP A 95 -6.67 2.36 13.45
N GLN A 96 -7.45 1.39 12.96
CA GLN A 96 -7.50 0.04 13.52
C GLN A 96 -6.18 -0.72 13.34
N VAL A 97 -5.49 -0.57 12.20
CA VAL A 97 -4.20 -1.25 12.01
C VAL A 97 -3.10 -0.74 12.95
N GLY A 98 -3.23 0.49 13.47
CA GLY A 98 -2.35 1.02 14.52
C GLY A 98 -2.58 0.42 15.90
N GLN A 99 -3.65 -0.36 16.09
CA GLN A 99 -4.06 -0.96 17.36
C GLN A 99 -3.87 -2.48 17.40
N LEU A 100 -3.28 -3.06 16.35
CA LEU A 100 -3.05 -4.49 16.26
C LEU A 100 -1.99 -4.94 17.27
N VAL A 101 -2.26 -6.07 17.92
CA VAL A 101 -1.36 -6.71 18.87
C VAL A 101 -1.23 -8.18 18.52
N PHE A 102 -0.02 -8.72 18.59
CA PHE A 102 0.23 -10.14 18.53
C PHE A 102 0.37 -10.71 19.94
N GLN A 103 -0.45 -11.69 20.28
CA GLN A 103 -0.38 -12.43 21.54
C GLN A 103 0.32 -13.77 21.30
N PRO A 104 1.61 -13.91 21.66
CA PRO A 104 2.32 -15.18 21.48
C PRO A 104 1.73 -16.26 22.39
N ASN A 105 1.75 -17.51 21.93
CA ASN A 105 1.47 -18.63 22.81
C ASN A 105 2.61 -18.81 23.83
N PRO A 106 2.30 -19.33 25.03
CA PRO A 106 3.33 -19.58 26.04
C PRO A 106 4.49 -20.42 25.47
N ASN A 107 5.71 -19.97 25.73
CA ASN A 107 6.96 -20.61 25.32
C ASN A 107 7.22 -20.68 23.81
N PHE A 108 6.37 -20.09 22.94
CA PHE A 108 6.69 -20.00 21.52
C PHE A 108 7.94 -19.14 21.30
N THR A 109 8.90 -19.65 20.56
CA THR A 109 10.06 -18.91 20.06
C THR A 109 10.21 -19.18 18.58
N GLY A 110 10.43 -18.13 17.80
CA GLY A 110 10.64 -18.22 16.37
C GLY A 110 10.09 -17.01 15.64
N THR A 111 10.26 -17.01 14.33
CA THR A 111 9.74 -15.97 13.45
C THR A 111 8.24 -16.17 13.25
N VAL A 112 7.49 -15.08 13.42
CA VAL A 112 6.05 -15.01 13.15
C VAL A 112 5.87 -14.21 11.88
N THR A 113 5.06 -14.69 10.95
CA THR A 113 4.76 -13.92 9.74
C THR A 113 3.28 -13.93 9.43
N PHE A 114 2.82 -12.82 8.85
CA PHE A 114 1.51 -12.73 8.23
C PHE A 114 1.52 -11.68 7.12
N ASN A 115 0.51 -11.72 6.26
CA ASN A 115 0.42 -10.85 5.09
C ASN A 115 -0.82 -9.96 5.14
N TYR A 116 -0.72 -8.81 4.49
CA TYR A 116 -1.83 -7.89 4.29
C TYR A 116 -1.79 -7.25 2.91
N THR A 117 -2.92 -6.71 2.46
CA THR A 117 -3.02 -5.82 1.28
C THR A 117 -3.60 -4.48 1.69
N VAL A 118 -3.42 -3.45 0.87
CA VAL A 118 -4.07 -2.16 1.04
C VAL A 118 -4.99 -1.86 -0.14
N THR A 119 -6.07 -1.13 0.10
CA THR A 119 -7.03 -0.69 -0.92
C THR A 119 -7.12 0.83 -0.91
N ASP A 120 -7.13 1.44 -2.10
CA ASP A 120 -7.19 2.88 -2.30
C ASP A 120 -8.62 3.46 -2.28
N ASN A 121 -8.74 4.78 -2.35
CA ASN A 121 -10.02 5.49 -2.38
C ASN A 121 -10.82 5.33 -3.69
N GLN A 122 -10.30 4.57 -4.66
CA GLN A 122 -10.95 4.25 -5.93
C GLN A 122 -11.21 2.73 -6.08
N GLY A 123 -10.86 1.93 -5.07
CA GLY A 123 -11.15 0.50 -4.97
C GLY A 123 -10.07 -0.45 -5.49
N LEU A 124 -8.91 0.03 -5.99
CA LEU A 124 -7.85 -0.89 -6.39
C LEU A 124 -7.07 -1.39 -5.16
N THR A 125 -6.57 -2.62 -5.28
CA THR A 125 -5.89 -3.33 -4.19
C THR A 125 -4.45 -3.64 -4.57
N SER A 126 -3.54 -3.48 -3.61
CA SER A 126 -2.12 -3.76 -3.78
C SER A 126 -1.79 -5.25 -3.92
N ALA A 127 -0.57 -5.54 -4.36
CA ALA A 127 0.05 -6.82 -4.04
C ALA A 127 0.21 -7.00 -2.51
N PRO A 128 0.30 -8.24 -1.99
CA PRO A 128 0.50 -8.47 -0.57
C PRO A 128 1.86 -7.97 -0.07
N ALA A 129 1.87 -7.42 1.14
CA ALA A 129 3.07 -7.16 1.94
C ALA A 129 3.11 -8.08 3.16
N THR A 130 4.31 -8.33 3.67
CA THR A 130 4.58 -9.23 4.80
C THR A 130 4.95 -8.43 6.05
N VAL A 131 4.45 -8.90 7.18
CA VAL A 131 4.85 -8.49 8.53
C VAL A 131 5.71 -9.59 9.15
N THR A 132 6.83 -9.22 9.77
CA THR A 132 7.77 -10.14 10.45
C THR A 132 8.09 -9.71 11.88
#